data_AF-A0A958KWQ5-F1
#
_entry.id   AF-A0A958KWQ5-F1
#
_cell.length_a   1.000
_cell.length_b   1.000
_cell.length_c   1.000
_cell.angle_alpha   90.00
_cell.angle_beta   90.00
_cell.angle_gamma   90.00
#
_symmetry.space_group_name_H-M   'P 1'
#
loop_
_entity.id
_entity.type
_entity.pdbx_description
1 polymer ?
#
loop_
_entity_poly.entity_id
_entity_poly.type
_entity_poly.pdbx_seq_one_letter_code
_entity_poly.pdbx_strand_id
1 'polypeptide(L)'
;MLRFFTAFASLYFVSTLAHAQVIESQDKIRVRIFKARNEIFISGFGLRIQGEDLVIPNEILPKNKKLRVLRVPEGWSVTNISDPTQKDLYKGDRLRISGDLLKIENEAAAGDQLLIASGAKFDLISELDLEYYLKGVLPSEMPVQWPRESLKAQAVAARSYAMSIMAERSREPYHVDDTTHHQVFHLENYAGADLAAREKVEAAIAGTKGVYLTHSNGDPYKTFFHSDCGGSTEEPKFVWAVGEKNGTVKDER
;
A
#
# COMPACT_ATOMS: atom_id res chain seq x y z
N MET A 1 24.18 64.28 38.85
CA MET A 1 23.37 63.79 37.72
C MET A 1 24.32 63.07 36.76
N LEU A 2 24.51 61.76 36.97
CA LEU A 2 25.50 60.95 36.24
C LEU A 2 24.80 59.63 35.88
N ARG A 3 24.61 59.37 34.58
CA ARG A 3 23.94 58.17 34.07
C ARG A 3 24.97 57.06 33.85
N PHE A 4 24.84 55.96 34.59
CA PHE A 4 25.48 54.68 34.28
C PHE A 4 24.52 53.85 33.43
N PHE A 5 24.94 53.48 32.22
CA PHE A 5 24.27 52.48 31.38
C PHE A 5 24.81 51.10 31.77
N THR A 6 23.97 50.29 32.42
CA THR A 6 24.20 48.85 32.62
C THR A 6 23.75 48.08 31.38
N ALA A 7 24.69 47.37 30.75
CA ALA A 7 24.42 46.46 29.64
C ALA A 7 23.75 45.17 30.15
N PHE A 8 22.54 44.89 29.69
CA PHE A 8 21.90 43.58 29.82
C PHE A 8 22.20 42.77 28.56
N ALA A 9 23.07 41.76 28.67
CA ALA A 9 23.21 40.72 27.66
C ALA A 9 22.01 39.77 27.79
N SER A 10 21.08 39.84 26.85
CA SER A 10 19.99 38.86 26.74
C SER A 10 20.54 37.59 26.12
N LEU A 11 20.57 36.51 26.91
CA LEU A 11 20.88 35.16 26.46
C LEU A 11 19.64 34.64 25.71
N TYR A 12 19.65 34.69 24.38
CA TYR A 12 18.62 34.05 23.57
C TYR A 12 18.83 32.53 23.61
N PHE A 13 18.07 31.86 24.48
CA PHE A 13 17.85 30.42 24.36
C PHE A 13 16.93 30.20 23.15
N VAL A 14 17.53 29.89 21.99
CA VAL A 14 16.77 29.33 20.88
C VAL A 14 16.47 27.89 21.25
N SER A 15 15.35 27.66 21.94
CA SER A 15 14.78 26.32 22.04
C SER A 15 14.27 25.97 20.64
N THR A 16 15.07 25.27 19.87
CA THR A 16 14.57 24.50 18.73
C THR A 16 13.66 23.42 19.30
N LEU A 17 12.39 23.78 19.53
CA LEU A 17 11.29 22.84 19.60
C LEU A 17 11.26 22.16 18.23
N ALA A 18 11.92 21.00 18.15
CA ALA A 18 11.63 20.01 17.13
C ALA A 18 10.13 19.76 17.24
N HIS A 19 9.37 20.41 16.35
CA HIS A 19 7.99 20.06 16.12
C HIS A 19 8.06 18.65 15.56
N ALA A 20 7.89 17.66 16.43
CA ALA A 20 7.39 16.37 16.02
C ALA A 20 6.01 16.64 15.42
N GLN A 21 5.98 16.93 14.13
CA GLN A 21 4.75 16.82 13.37
C GLN A 21 4.35 15.35 13.50
N VAL A 22 3.30 15.11 14.27
CA VAL A 22 2.53 13.89 14.13
C VAL A 22 2.01 13.95 12.70
N ILE A 23 2.67 13.24 11.79
CA ILE A 23 2.18 13.03 10.43
C ILE A 23 0.99 12.08 10.58
N GLU A 24 -0.20 12.64 10.79
CA GLU A 24 -1.45 11.95 10.48
C GLU A 24 -1.62 11.91 8.97
N SER A 25 -0.90 11.01 8.30
CA SER A 25 -1.44 10.38 7.11
C SER A 25 -1.29 8.88 7.31
N GLN A 26 -2.42 8.20 7.48
CA GLN A 26 -2.46 6.76 7.27
C GLN A 26 -2.19 6.54 5.77
N ASP A 27 -0.92 6.51 5.38
CA ASP A 27 -0.56 6.33 3.98
C ASP A 27 -0.92 4.89 3.59
N LYS A 28 -2.09 4.75 2.97
CA LYS A 28 -2.52 3.50 2.35
C LYS A 28 -1.60 3.20 1.17
N ILE A 29 -1.16 1.96 1.06
CA ILE A 29 -0.43 1.51 -0.12
C ILE A 29 -1.43 1.24 -1.25
N ARG A 30 -1.13 1.77 -2.43
CA ARG A 30 -1.88 1.57 -3.67
C ARG A 30 -1.22 0.48 -4.50
N VAL A 31 -1.88 -0.66 -4.61
CA VAL A 31 -1.42 -1.84 -5.35
C VAL A 31 -2.25 -2.00 -6.62
N ARG A 32 -1.65 -1.95 -7.79
CA ARG A 32 -2.38 -2.24 -9.04
C ARG A 32 -2.64 -3.75 -9.15
N ILE A 33 -3.91 -4.13 -9.25
CA ILE A 33 -4.37 -5.54 -9.31
C ILE A 33 -4.72 -5.97 -10.74
N PHE A 34 -5.36 -5.10 -11.52
CA PHE A 34 -5.61 -5.37 -12.93
C PHE A 34 -5.19 -4.19 -13.80
N LYS A 35 -4.67 -4.51 -14.98
CA LYS A 35 -4.30 -3.53 -15.99
C LYS A 35 -5.27 -3.55 -17.17
N ALA A 36 -5.63 -2.37 -17.66
CA ALA A 36 -6.29 -2.17 -18.95
C ALA A 36 -7.57 -3.02 -19.16
N ARG A 37 -8.45 -3.05 -18.16
CA ARG A 37 -9.79 -3.65 -18.20
C ARG A 37 -10.81 -2.66 -18.77
N ASN A 38 -11.88 -3.15 -19.36
CA ASN A 38 -13.03 -2.33 -19.74
C ASN A 38 -14.25 -2.60 -18.84
N GLU A 39 -14.25 -3.74 -18.16
CA GLU A 39 -15.33 -4.24 -17.33
C GLU A 39 -14.78 -5.03 -16.14
N ILE A 40 -15.46 -4.88 -15.00
CA ILE A 40 -15.35 -5.78 -13.85
C ILE A 40 -16.73 -6.07 -13.27
N PHE A 41 -16.82 -7.18 -12.55
CA PHE A 41 -17.96 -7.47 -11.69
C PHE A 41 -17.60 -7.29 -10.22
N ILE A 42 -18.51 -6.71 -9.44
CA ILE A 42 -18.29 -6.48 -8.01
C ILE A 42 -19.46 -7.06 -7.20
N SER A 43 -19.17 -7.53 -5.99
CA SER A 43 -20.19 -7.94 -5.03
C SER A 43 -19.68 -7.75 -3.60
N GLY A 44 -20.59 -7.69 -2.63
CA GLY A 44 -20.24 -7.50 -1.23
C GLY A 44 -21.43 -6.96 -0.43
N PHE A 45 -21.17 -6.60 0.82
CA PHE A 45 -22.17 -6.03 1.71
C PHE A 45 -21.90 -4.52 1.89
N GLY A 46 -22.97 -3.72 1.92
CA GLY A 46 -22.84 -2.28 2.14
C GLY A 46 -21.96 -1.58 1.09
N LEU A 47 -22.05 -2.02 -0.17
CA LEU A 47 -21.27 -1.44 -1.26
C LEU A 47 -21.54 0.06 -1.37
N ARG A 48 -20.47 0.85 -1.43
CA ARG A 48 -20.48 2.29 -1.66
C ARG A 48 -19.63 2.56 -2.89
N ILE A 49 -20.20 3.31 -3.82
CA ILE A 49 -19.54 3.72 -5.06
C ILE A 49 -19.46 5.24 -5.07
N GLN A 50 -18.27 5.78 -5.30
CA GLN A 50 -18.00 7.21 -5.30
C GLN A 50 -17.27 7.59 -6.57
N GLY A 51 -17.87 8.46 -7.38
CA GLY A 51 -17.20 9.12 -8.51
C GLY A 51 -16.43 10.36 -8.08
N GLU A 52 -15.63 10.91 -9.00
CA GLU A 52 -14.88 12.18 -8.81
C GLU A 52 -15.80 13.36 -8.46
N ASP A 53 -17.05 13.33 -8.93
CA ASP A 53 -18.01 14.39 -8.71
C ASP A 53 -18.52 14.46 -7.26
N LEU A 54 -18.28 13.46 -6.40
CA LEU A 54 -18.65 13.39 -4.98
C LEU A 54 -20.11 13.75 -4.60
N VAL A 55 -21.02 13.88 -5.57
CA VAL A 55 -22.38 14.42 -5.38
C VAL A 55 -23.44 13.32 -5.21
N ILE A 56 -23.14 12.05 -5.46
CA ILE A 56 -24.10 10.97 -5.24
C ILE A 56 -23.96 10.47 -3.80
N PRO A 57 -25.01 10.56 -2.95
CA PRO A 57 -24.94 10.08 -1.57
C PRO A 57 -24.60 8.59 -1.58
N ASN A 58 -24.04 8.11 -0.47
CA ASN A 58 -23.91 6.69 -0.12
C ASN A 58 -25.19 5.91 -0.47
N GLU A 59 -25.34 5.48 -1.71
CA GLU A 59 -26.41 4.58 -2.06
C GLU A 59 -25.94 3.22 -1.58
N ILE A 60 -26.50 2.79 -0.45
CA ILE A 60 -26.37 1.42 0.02
C ILE A 60 -27.06 0.58 -1.04
N LEU A 61 -26.29 0.16 -2.05
CA LEU A 61 -26.80 -0.67 -3.12
C LEU A 61 -27.40 -1.93 -2.48
N PRO A 62 -28.58 -2.38 -2.94
CA PRO A 62 -29.35 -3.40 -2.25
C PRO A 62 -28.49 -4.63 -1.97
N LYS A 63 -28.55 -5.09 -0.71
CA LYS A 63 -27.76 -6.19 -0.14
C LYS A 63 -27.64 -7.38 -1.12
N ASN A 64 -26.42 -7.93 -1.24
CA ASN A 64 -26.11 -9.21 -1.92
C ASN A 64 -26.26 -9.22 -3.45
N LYS A 65 -26.22 -8.09 -4.14
CA LYS A 65 -26.31 -8.07 -5.60
C LYS A 65 -24.93 -7.96 -6.27
N LYS A 66 -24.75 -8.72 -7.35
CA LYS A 66 -23.59 -8.62 -8.23
C LYS A 66 -23.81 -7.47 -9.20
N LEU A 67 -22.90 -6.50 -9.18
CA LEU A 67 -22.94 -5.33 -10.04
C LEU A 67 -21.90 -5.46 -11.14
N ARG A 68 -22.23 -4.93 -12.30
CA ARG A 68 -21.33 -4.78 -13.44
C ARG A 68 -20.87 -3.34 -13.49
N VAL A 69 -19.55 -3.13 -13.49
CA VAL A 69 -18.94 -1.81 -13.67
C VAL A 69 -18.25 -1.79 -15.04
N LEU A 70 -18.70 -0.90 -15.92
CA LEU A 70 -18.23 -0.77 -17.30
C LEU A 70 -17.71 0.63 -17.56
N ARG A 71 -16.53 0.75 -18.18
CA ARG A 71 -16.02 2.03 -18.70
C ARG A 71 -16.78 2.41 -19.97
N VAL A 72 -17.36 3.61 -19.96
CA VAL A 72 -18.10 4.20 -21.09
C VAL A 72 -17.53 5.59 -21.41
N PRO A 73 -17.75 6.15 -22.62
CA PRO A 73 -17.21 7.46 -23.00
C PRO A 73 -17.56 8.58 -22.02
N GLU A 74 -18.74 8.52 -21.40
CA GLU A 74 -19.25 9.54 -20.47
C GLU A 74 -18.80 9.34 -19.01
N GLY A 75 -18.06 8.25 -18.70
CA GLY A 75 -17.70 7.91 -17.32
C GLY A 75 -17.75 6.41 -17.03
N TRP A 76 -18.55 6.04 -16.03
CA TRP A 76 -18.69 4.69 -15.50
C TRP A 76 -20.15 4.30 -15.43
N SER A 77 -20.51 3.22 -16.13
CA SER A 77 -21.83 2.61 -16.04
C SER A 77 -21.78 1.53 -14.96
N VAL A 78 -22.54 1.71 -13.88
CA VAL A 78 -22.75 0.69 -12.85
C VAL A 78 -24.15 0.11 -13.05
N THR A 79 -24.26 -1.20 -13.21
CA THR A 79 -25.54 -1.85 -13.51
C THR A 79 -25.73 -3.07 -12.63
N ASN A 80 -26.91 -3.20 -12.04
CA ASN A 80 -27.29 -4.41 -11.34
C ASN A 80 -27.61 -5.53 -12.34
N ILE A 81 -26.92 -6.66 -12.24
CA ILE A 81 -27.09 -7.76 -13.21
C ILE A 81 -28.45 -8.44 -13.07
N SER A 82 -28.99 -8.51 -11.85
CA SER A 82 -30.30 -9.12 -11.59
C SER A 82 -31.47 -8.24 -12.00
N ASP A 83 -31.23 -6.94 -12.20
CA ASP A 83 -32.22 -5.98 -12.68
C ASP A 83 -31.51 -4.90 -13.50
N PRO A 84 -31.30 -5.12 -14.82
CA PRO A 84 -30.56 -4.20 -15.67
C PRO A 84 -31.20 -2.82 -15.82
N THR A 85 -32.44 -2.63 -15.37
CA THR A 85 -33.09 -1.32 -15.33
C THR A 85 -32.51 -0.41 -14.24
N GLN A 86 -31.92 -1.00 -13.19
CA GLN A 86 -31.14 -0.30 -12.18
C GLN A 86 -29.72 -0.07 -12.69
N LYS A 87 -29.52 1.11 -13.29
CA LYS A 87 -28.25 1.55 -13.86
C LYS A 87 -27.97 3.00 -13.47
N ASP A 88 -26.77 3.20 -12.94
CA ASP A 88 -26.24 4.51 -12.57
C ASP A 88 -25.06 4.88 -13.46
N LEU A 89 -24.91 6.18 -13.71
CA LEU A 89 -23.81 6.74 -14.46
C LEU A 89 -23.01 7.70 -13.56
N TYR A 90 -21.74 7.38 -13.37
CA TYR A 90 -20.80 8.21 -12.63
C TYR A 90 -19.85 8.86 -13.63
N LYS A 91 -19.71 10.19 -13.62
CA LYS A 91 -18.78 10.88 -14.53
C LYS A 91 -17.36 10.89 -13.97
N GLY A 92 -16.43 11.32 -14.80
CA GLY A 92 -15.01 11.45 -14.45
C GLY A 92 -14.17 10.24 -14.82
N ASP A 93 -12.91 10.31 -14.42
CA ASP A 93 -11.89 9.32 -14.76
C ASP A 93 -11.52 8.42 -13.59
N ARG A 94 -12.16 8.62 -12.43
CA ARG A 94 -11.95 7.81 -11.22
C ARG A 94 -13.26 7.33 -10.64
N LEU A 95 -13.24 6.09 -10.16
CA LEU A 95 -14.33 5.48 -9.40
C LEU A 95 -13.77 4.74 -8.20
N ARG A 96 -14.22 5.09 -7.00
CA ARG A 96 -13.89 4.37 -5.77
C ARG A 96 -15.04 3.45 -5.39
N ILE A 97 -14.71 2.23 -5.01
CA ILE A 97 -15.64 1.19 -4.57
C ILE A 97 -15.16 0.72 -3.19
N SER A 98 -16.05 0.73 -2.20
CA SER A 98 -15.77 0.21 -0.86
C SER A 98 -16.95 -0.62 -0.36
N GLY A 99 -16.71 -1.49 0.61
CA GLY A 99 -17.74 -2.33 1.20
C GLY A 99 -17.14 -3.49 2.00
N ASP A 100 -18.00 -4.22 2.69
CA ASP A 100 -17.60 -5.37 3.50
C ASP A 100 -17.64 -6.65 2.68
N LEU A 101 -16.65 -7.53 2.88
CA LEU A 101 -16.47 -8.76 2.10
C LEU A 101 -16.56 -8.52 0.59
N LEU A 102 -15.94 -7.41 0.16
CA LEU A 102 -15.88 -7.01 -1.24
C LEU A 102 -15.21 -8.12 -2.05
N LYS A 103 -15.82 -8.44 -3.18
CA LYS A 103 -15.28 -9.33 -4.19
C LYS A 103 -15.22 -8.62 -5.52
N ILE A 104 -14.11 -8.78 -6.21
CA ILE A 104 -13.95 -8.40 -7.60
C ILE A 104 -13.91 -9.69 -8.41
N GLU A 105 -14.73 -9.76 -9.45
CA GLU A 105 -15.06 -11.00 -10.16
C GLU A 105 -15.67 -12.04 -9.21
N ASN A 106 -14.87 -13.00 -8.78
CA ASN A 106 -15.23 -14.02 -7.79
C ASN A 106 -14.21 -14.09 -6.64
N GLU A 107 -13.18 -13.24 -6.67
CA GLU A 107 -12.09 -13.23 -5.70
C GLU A 107 -12.31 -12.19 -4.62
N ALA A 108 -11.88 -12.50 -3.39
CA ALA A 108 -11.92 -11.53 -2.30
C ALA A 108 -10.99 -10.35 -2.61
N ALA A 109 -11.49 -9.14 -2.47
CA ALA A 109 -10.72 -7.92 -2.64
C ALA A 109 -10.58 -7.21 -1.30
N ALA A 110 -9.34 -6.86 -0.96
CA ALA A 110 -9.03 -6.18 0.27
C ALA A 110 -8.98 -4.67 0.09
N GLY A 111 -9.40 -3.94 1.13
CA GLY A 111 -9.41 -2.49 1.13
C GLY A 111 -10.32 -1.86 0.07
N ASP A 112 -10.18 -0.56 -0.08
CA ASP A 112 -10.94 0.20 -1.08
C ASP A 112 -10.38 -0.08 -2.47
N GLN A 113 -11.26 -0.13 -3.46
CA GLN A 113 -10.90 -0.37 -4.85
C GLN A 113 -11.05 0.93 -5.63
N LEU A 114 -9.97 1.38 -6.26
CA LEU A 114 -9.91 2.57 -7.09
C LEU A 114 -9.74 2.14 -8.55
N LEU A 115 -10.70 2.51 -9.39
CA LEU A 115 -10.61 2.36 -10.83
C LEU A 115 -10.13 3.68 -11.41
N ILE A 116 -9.10 3.64 -12.24
CA ILE A 116 -8.55 4.83 -12.92
C ILE A 116 -8.58 4.61 -14.42
N ALA A 117 -9.30 5.48 -15.11
CA ALA A 117 -9.47 5.41 -16.55
C ALA A 117 -8.16 5.67 -17.31
N SER A 118 -8.00 4.93 -18.39
CA SER A 118 -6.98 5.08 -19.44
C SER A 118 -7.69 4.94 -20.78
N GLY A 119 -8.36 6.01 -21.21
CA GLY A 119 -9.24 6.02 -22.38
C GLY A 119 -10.50 5.16 -22.18
N ALA A 120 -10.74 4.22 -23.09
CA ALA A 120 -11.85 3.27 -23.03
C ALA A 120 -11.61 2.07 -22.07
N LYS A 121 -10.44 2.05 -21.40
CA LYS A 121 -10.04 1.03 -20.43
C LYS A 121 -9.73 1.69 -19.09
N PHE A 122 -9.38 0.88 -18.08
CA PHE A 122 -8.96 1.33 -16.76
C PHE A 122 -8.04 0.33 -16.08
N ASP A 123 -7.27 0.83 -15.12
CA ASP A 123 -6.53 0.03 -14.14
C ASP A 123 -7.34 -0.08 -12.85
N LEU A 124 -7.31 -1.25 -12.20
CA LEU A 124 -7.89 -1.50 -10.89
C LEU A 124 -6.78 -1.46 -9.84
N ILE A 125 -6.96 -0.64 -8.81
CA ILE A 125 -5.97 -0.40 -7.76
C ILE A 125 -6.63 -0.66 -6.41
N SER A 126 -6.01 -1.50 -5.58
CA SER A 126 -6.41 -1.69 -4.19
C SER A 126 -5.66 -0.71 -3.28
N GLU A 127 -6.40 0.00 -2.44
CA GLU A 127 -5.88 0.84 -1.36
C GLU A 127 -5.96 0.09 -0.03
N LEU A 128 -4.80 -0.30 0.47
CA LEU A 128 -4.65 -1.15 1.64
C LEU A 128 -3.93 -0.41 2.77
N ASP A 129 -4.28 -0.75 4.01
CA ASP A 129 -3.39 -0.44 5.12
C ASP A 129 -2.06 -1.17 4.93
N LEU A 130 -0.95 -0.48 5.19
CA LEU A 130 0.39 -1.02 4.97
C LEU A 130 0.60 -2.37 5.71
N GLU A 131 0.15 -2.46 6.95
CA GLU A 131 0.25 -3.70 7.75
C GLU A 131 -0.61 -4.84 7.17
N TYR A 132 -1.73 -4.52 6.50
CA TYR A 132 -2.54 -5.51 5.82
C TYR A 132 -1.87 -5.98 4.52
N TYR A 133 -1.27 -5.07 3.77
CA TYR A 133 -0.47 -5.39 2.59
C TYR A 133 0.65 -6.39 2.91
N LEU A 134 1.34 -6.21 4.04
CA LEU A 134 2.39 -7.12 4.48
C LEU A 134 1.92 -8.56 4.69
N LYS A 135 0.63 -8.79 4.98
CA LYS A 135 0.07 -10.15 5.09
C LYS A 135 0.15 -10.89 3.77
N GLY A 136 0.00 -10.21 2.63
CA GLY A 136 0.16 -10.82 1.31
C GLY A 136 1.62 -10.95 0.87
N VAL A 137 2.50 -10.06 1.33
CA VAL A 137 3.93 -10.07 0.95
C VAL A 137 4.70 -11.18 1.67
N LEU A 138 4.59 -11.29 3.00
CA LEU A 138 5.39 -12.23 3.79
C LEU A 138 5.33 -13.68 3.26
N PRO A 139 4.15 -14.31 3.13
CA PRO A 139 4.07 -15.70 2.66
C PRO A 139 4.41 -15.86 1.17
N SER A 140 4.44 -14.77 0.40
CA SER A 140 4.81 -14.79 -1.01
C SER A 140 6.32 -14.72 -1.22
N GLU A 141 7.05 -14.10 -0.29
CA GLU A 141 8.50 -13.88 -0.38
C GLU A 141 9.31 -14.84 0.48
N MET A 142 8.74 -15.38 1.56
CA MET A 142 9.45 -16.31 2.43
C MET A 142 8.58 -17.46 2.95
N PRO A 143 9.16 -18.65 3.20
CA PRO A 143 8.40 -19.76 3.75
C PRO A 143 7.96 -19.49 5.20
N VAL A 144 6.65 -19.58 5.46
CA VAL A 144 6.08 -19.27 6.79
C VAL A 144 6.60 -20.19 7.90
N GLN A 145 7.10 -21.38 7.56
CA GLN A 145 7.71 -22.30 8.53
C GLN A 145 9.03 -21.80 9.13
N TRP A 146 9.68 -20.78 8.54
CA TRP A 146 10.93 -20.23 9.05
C TRP A 146 10.82 -19.65 10.47
N PRO A 147 11.94 -19.46 11.20
CA PRO A 147 11.91 -18.91 12.55
C PRO A 147 11.16 -17.59 12.65
N ARG A 148 10.51 -17.35 13.79
CA ARG A 148 9.70 -16.15 14.02
C ARG A 148 10.50 -14.85 13.83
N GLU A 149 11.76 -14.83 14.27
CA GLU A 149 12.61 -13.65 14.10
C GLU A 149 12.97 -13.40 12.64
N SER A 150 13.05 -14.44 11.79
CA SER A 150 13.20 -14.29 10.35
C SER A 150 11.96 -13.64 9.72
N LEU A 151 10.76 -14.05 10.13
CA LEU A 151 9.51 -13.42 9.68
C LEU A 151 9.42 -11.95 10.11
N LYS A 152 9.89 -11.62 11.33
CA LYS A 152 9.95 -10.23 11.80
C LYS A 152 10.94 -9.40 10.99
N ALA A 153 12.13 -9.92 10.73
CA ALA A 153 13.13 -9.25 9.90
C ALA A 153 12.57 -8.98 8.49
N GLN A 154 11.90 -9.96 7.89
CA GLN A 154 11.24 -9.78 6.59
C GLN A 154 10.10 -8.75 6.67
N ALA A 155 9.31 -8.70 7.75
CA ALA A 155 8.28 -7.68 7.92
C ALA A 155 8.87 -6.27 7.95
N VAL A 156 9.98 -6.07 8.66
CA VAL A 156 10.68 -4.78 8.70
C VAL A 156 11.24 -4.42 7.32
N ALA A 157 11.89 -5.37 6.64
CA ALA A 157 12.41 -5.16 5.29
C ALA A 157 11.29 -4.82 4.30
N ALA A 158 10.24 -5.64 4.22
CA ALA A 158 9.12 -5.41 3.32
C ALA A 158 8.41 -4.08 3.58
N ARG A 159 8.25 -3.69 4.86
CA ARG A 159 7.68 -2.39 5.23
C ARG A 159 8.55 -1.22 4.75
N SER A 160 9.86 -1.32 4.95
CA SER A 160 10.83 -0.31 4.53
C SER A 160 10.80 -0.12 3.01
N TYR A 161 10.83 -1.22 2.26
CA TYR A 161 10.70 -1.20 0.81
C TYR A 161 9.39 -0.55 0.38
N ALA A 162 8.25 -0.99 0.90
CA ALA A 162 6.94 -0.44 0.55
C ALA A 162 6.86 1.07 0.82
N MET A 163 7.34 1.53 1.97
CA MET A 163 7.38 2.97 2.31
C MET A 163 8.29 3.75 1.36
N SER A 164 9.44 3.20 0.96
CA SER A 164 10.33 3.86 0.00
C SER A 164 9.67 4.04 -1.36
N ILE A 165 8.92 3.04 -1.84
CA ILE A 165 8.17 3.10 -3.09
C ILE A 165 6.99 4.07 -2.98
N MET A 166 6.30 4.10 -1.84
CA MET A 166 5.22 5.05 -1.57
C MET A 166 5.72 6.50 -1.64
N ALA A 167 6.91 6.77 -1.10
CA ALA A 167 7.55 8.08 -1.19
C ALA A 167 7.95 8.42 -2.64
N GLU A 168 8.66 7.51 -3.31
CA GLU A 168 9.15 7.65 -4.69
C GLU A 168 8.00 7.91 -5.68
N ARG A 169 6.87 7.21 -5.49
CA ARG A 169 5.72 7.19 -6.40
C ARG A 169 4.47 7.85 -5.82
N SER A 170 4.64 8.78 -4.88
CA SER A 170 3.52 9.45 -4.18
C SER A 170 2.51 10.13 -5.13
N ARG A 171 2.99 10.64 -6.27
CA ARG A 171 2.18 11.30 -7.30
C ARG A 171 1.63 10.36 -8.37
N GLU A 172 2.08 9.11 -8.40
CA GLU A 172 1.61 8.11 -9.34
C GLU A 172 0.25 7.56 -8.90
N PRO A 173 -0.57 7.04 -9.83
CA PRO A 173 -1.86 6.42 -9.49
C PRO A 173 -1.72 5.22 -8.54
N TYR A 174 -0.58 4.53 -8.58
CA TYR A 174 -0.27 3.39 -7.73
C TYR A 174 1.22 3.36 -7.34
N HIS A 175 1.51 2.75 -6.20
CA HIS A 175 2.87 2.63 -5.66
C HIS A 175 3.52 1.36 -6.20
N VAL A 176 2.86 0.22 -6.05
CA VAL A 176 3.38 -1.08 -6.49
C VAL A 176 2.41 -1.71 -7.49
N ASP A 177 2.92 -2.59 -8.34
CA ASP A 177 2.12 -3.50 -9.15
C ASP A 177 2.28 -4.94 -8.67
N ASP A 178 1.43 -5.82 -9.18
CA ASP A 178 1.37 -7.26 -8.88
C ASP A 178 2.46 -8.08 -9.59
N THR A 179 3.49 -7.42 -10.14
CA THR A 179 4.58 -8.08 -10.86
C THR A 179 5.85 -8.21 -10.00
N THR A 180 6.85 -8.94 -10.50
CA THR A 180 8.16 -9.08 -9.84
C THR A 180 9.01 -7.81 -9.87
N HIS A 181 8.53 -6.70 -10.45
CA HIS A 181 9.26 -5.43 -10.45
C HIS A 181 9.34 -4.78 -9.07
N HIS A 182 8.44 -5.13 -8.16
CA HIS A 182 8.41 -4.63 -6.79
C HIS A 182 8.62 -5.75 -5.76
N GLN A 183 7.54 -6.14 -5.09
CA GLN A 183 7.47 -7.30 -4.21
C GLN A 183 6.28 -8.13 -4.67
N VAL A 184 6.37 -9.44 -4.52
CA VAL A 184 5.26 -10.34 -4.82
C VAL A 184 4.19 -10.16 -3.76
N PHE A 185 3.01 -9.70 -4.18
CA PHE A 185 1.84 -9.53 -3.32
C PHE A 185 0.70 -10.44 -3.79
N HIS A 186 0.50 -11.56 -3.10
CA HIS A 186 -0.64 -12.46 -3.34
C HIS A 186 -1.40 -12.68 -2.04
N LEU A 187 -2.51 -11.95 -1.86
CA LEU A 187 -3.32 -12.08 -0.64
C LEU A 187 -3.94 -13.48 -0.50
N GLU A 188 -4.18 -14.18 -1.61
CA GLU A 188 -4.63 -15.57 -1.66
C GLU A 188 -3.68 -16.53 -0.94
N ASN A 189 -2.35 -16.30 -0.98
CA ASN A 189 -1.38 -17.13 -0.26
C ASN A 189 -1.60 -17.04 1.26
N TYR A 190 -1.92 -15.84 1.75
CA TYR A 190 -2.29 -15.65 3.14
C TYR A 190 -3.68 -16.23 3.44
N ALA A 191 -4.69 -15.94 2.60
CA ALA A 191 -6.07 -16.35 2.84
C ALA A 191 -6.25 -17.88 2.77
N GLY A 192 -5.49 -18.56 1.90
CA GLY A 192 -5.50 -20.02 1.73
C GLY A 192 -4.62 -20.77 2.72
N ALA A 193 -3.78 -20.07 3.51
CA ALA A 193 -2.95 -20.70 4.52
C ALA A 193 -3.76 -21.20 5.73
N ASP A 194 -3.26 -22.25 6.37
CA ASP A 194 -3.85 -22.75 7.61
C ASP A 194 -3.82 -21.68 8.73
N LEU A 195 -4.62 -21.89 9.77
CA LEU A 195 -4.77 -20.91 10.85
C LEU A 195 -3.43 -20.63 11.55
N ALA A 196 -2.61 -21.65 11.80
CA ALA A 196 -1.34 -21.50 12.52
C ALA A 196 -0.34 -20.67 11.70
N ALA A 197 -0.27 -20.89 10.39
CA ALA A 197 0.55 -20.11 9.47
C ALA A 197 0.10 -18.64 9.45
N ARG A 198 -1.22 -18.39 9.35
CA ARG A 198 -1.77 -17.02 9.39
C ARG A 198 -1.46 -16.30 10.70
N GLU A 199 -1.70 -16.95 11.83
CA GLU A 199 -1.40 -16.39 13.16
C GLU A 199 0.09 -16.07 13.34
N LYS A 200 0.97 -16.92 12.80
CA LYS A 200 2.43 -16.71 12.87
C LYS A 200 2.87 -15.49 12.06
N VAL A 201 2.34 -15.33 10.83
CA VAL A 201 2.57 -14.14 9.99
C VAL A 201 2.05 -12.89 10.69
N GLU A 202 0.82 -12.93 11.20
CA GLU A 202 0.22 -11.79 11.91
C GLU A 202 1.01 -11.41 13.17
N ALA A 203 1.48 -12.39 13.94
CA ALA A 203 2.27 -12.14 15.14
C ALA A 203 3.67 -11.57 14.85
N ALA A 204 4.23 -11.83 13.67
CA ALA A 204 5.48 -11.21 13.21
C ALA A 204 5.25 -9.76 12.75
N ILE A 205 4.19 -9.51 11.99
CA ILE A 205 3.80 -8.18 11.52
C ILE A 205 3.45 -7.29 12.73
N ALA A 206 2.55 -7.75 13.61
CA ALA A 206 2.15 -7.02 14.80
C ALA A 206 3.32 -6.76 15.75
N GLY A 207 4.24 -7.72 15.90
CA GLY A 207 5.44 -7.58 16.73
C GLY A 207 6.48 -6.60 16.18
N THR A 208 6.32 -6.13 14.93
CA THR A 208 7.20 -5.15 14.27
C THR A 208 6.41 -3.96 13.73
N LYS A 209 5.19 -3.74 14.22
CA LYS A 209 4.30 -2.69 13.72
C LYS A 209 4.99 -1.33 13.75
N GLY A 210 5.01 -0.64 12.61
CA GLY A 210 5.65 0.67 12.49
C GLY A 210 7.17 0.68 12.58
N VAL A 211 7.84 -0.48 12.64
CA VAL A 211 9.30 -0.58 12.59
C VAL A 211 9.74 -0.74 11.13
N TYR A 212 10.56 0.20 10.67
CA TYR A 212 11.15 0.25 9.33
C TYR A 212 12.53 0.89 9.39
N LEU A 213 13.35 0.65 8.36
CA LEU A 213 14.71 1.18 8.25
C LEU A 213 14.67 2.54 7.55
N THR A 214 15.40 3.50 8.11
CA THR A 214 15.52 4.86 7.56
C THR A 214 16.97 5.27 7.39
N HIS A 215 17.24 6.07 6.36
CA HIS A 215 18.46 6.85 6.23
C HIS A 215 18.55 7.87 7.39
N SER A 216 19.72 8.46 7.59
CA SER A 216 19.94 9.47 8.65
C SER A 216 19.10 10.74 8.48
N ASN A 217 18.63 11.01 7.27
CA ASN A 217 17.71 12.12 6.95
C ASN A 217 16.23 11.76 7.22
N GLY A 218 15.92 10.53 7.63
CA GLY A 218 14.57 10.06 7.91
C GLY A 218 13.87 9.36 6.73
N ASP A 219 14.46 9.37 5.53
CA ASP A 219 13.85 8.73 4.36
C ASP A 219 13.86 7.20 4.51
N PRO A 220 12.79 6.48 4.11
CA PRO A 220 12.77 5.01 4.16
C PRO A 220 13.82 4.38 3.25
N TYR A 221 14.53 3.38 3.75
CA TYR A 221 15.45 2.59 2.92
C TYR A 221 14.70 1.73 1.89
N LYS A 222 15.14 1.78 0.63
CA LYS A 222 14.73 0.83 -0.40
C LYS A 222 15.46 -0.51 -0.19
N THR A 223 14.92 -1.36 0.67
CA THR A 223 15.55 -2.61 1.09
C THR A 223 15.29 -3.73 0.08
N PHE A 224 16.28 -4.04 -0.75
CA PHE A 224 16.26 -5.22 -1.61
C PHE A 224 16.55 -6.49 -0.81
N PHE A 225 15.88 -7.58 -1.14
CA PHE A 225 16.11 -8.91 -0.57
C PHE A 225 16.03 -9.98 -1.68
N HIS A 226 16.61 -11.14 -1.43
CA HIS A 226 16.67 -12.26 -2.38
C HIS A 226 16.80 -13.59 -1.62
N SER A 227 16.54 -14.71 -2.29
CA SER A 227 16.41 -16.03 -1.66
C SER A 227 17.72 -16.63 -1.14
N ASP A 228 18.81 -16.55 -1.91
CA ASP A 228 20.12 -17.08 -1.57
C ASP A 228 21.23 -16.23 -2.19
N CYS A 229 22.21 -15.82 -1.38
CA CYS A 229 23.31 -14.94 -1.76
C CYS A 229 24.59 -15.67 -2.20
N GLY A 230 24.62 -17.00 -2.16
CA GLY A 230 25.82 -17.80 -2.45
C GLY A 230 26.98 -17.59 -1.47
N GLY A 231 26.75 -16.96 -0.33
CA GLY A 231 27.73 -16.76 0.76
C GLY A 231 28.11 -15.29 1.04
N SER A 232 27.75 -14.33 0.20
CA SER A 232 27.98 -12.90 0.45
C SER A 232 26.98 -12.05 -0.31
N THR A 233 26.47 -10.98 0.29
CA THR A 233 25.60 -10.02 -0.42
C THR A 233 26.42 -9.13 -1.37
N GLU A 234 25.82 -8.67 -2.46
CA GLU A 234 26.47 -7.80 -3.45
C GLU A 234 26.31 -6.29 -3.13
N GLU A 235 27.24 -5.44 -3.55
CA GLU A 235 27.03 -3.98 -3.45
C GLU A 235 26.01 -3.50 -4.50
N PRO A 236 25.04 -2.63 -4.13
CA PRO A 236 23.99 -2.17 -5.04
C PRO A 236 24.49 -1.60 -6.37
N LYS A 237 25.64 -0.91 -6.37
CA LYS A 237 26.24 -0.31 -7.57
C LYS A 237 26.61 -1.34 -8.64
N PHE A 238 26.92 -2.58 -8.25
CA PHE A 238 27.30 -3.65 -9.18
C PHE A 238 26.09 -4.35 -9.78
N VAL A 239 24.90 -4.17 -9.20
CA VAL A 239 23.65 -4.75 -9.70
C VAL A 239 22.80 -3.72 -10.45
N TRP A 240 22.69 -2.49 -9.94
CA TRP A 240 21.75 -1.48 -10.45
C TRP A 240 22.39 -0.21 -11.00
N ALA A 241 23.73 -0.16 -11.15
CA ALA A 241 24.52 0.98 -11.64
C ALA A 241 24.36 2.32 -10.87
N VAL A 242 23.42 2.39 -9.92
CA VAL A 242 23.18 3.50 -9.00
C VAL A 242 23.04 2.90 -7.60
N GLY A 243 23.80 3.42 -6.63
CA GLY A 243 23.71 2.96 -5.24
C GLY A 243 24.64 3.73 -4.32
N GLU A 244 24.12 4.16 -3.18
CA GLU A 244 24.95 4.63 -2.07
C GLU A 244 25.68 3.43 -1.44
N LYS A 245 26.95 3.64 -1.03
CA LYS A 245 27.77 2.62 -0.37
C LYS A 245 27.22 2.32 1.02
N ASN A 246 26.44 1.24 1.17
CA ASN A 246 25.93 0.82 2.48
C ASN A 246 26.42 -0.57 2.94
N GLY A 247 27.52 -1.06 2.35
CA GLY A 247 28.26 -2.24 2.82
C GLY A 247 27.74 -3.58 2.30
N THR A 248 28.57 -4.60 2.43
CA THR A 248 28.27 -6.01 2.13
C THR A 248 28.31 -6.82 3.41
N VAL A 249 27.36 -7.73 3.59
CA VAL A 249 27.37 -8.71 4.68
C VAL A 249 27.95 -10.02 4.13
N LYS A 250 29.01 -10.50 4.79
CA LYS A 250 29.60 -11.83 4.53
C LYS A 250 29.18 -12.78 5.65
N ASP A 251 28.74 -13.98 5.28
CA ASP A 251 28.53 -15.08 6.23
C ASP A 251 29.88 -15.82 6.36
N GLU A 252 30.64 -15.53 7.42
CA GLU A 252 31.85 -16.29 7.74
C GLU A 252 31.42 -17.62 8.40
N ARG A 253 31.11 -18.62 7.59
CA ARG A 253 30.99 -20.01 8.04
C ARG A 253 32.33 -20.73 8.04
#